data_AF-A0A7S9D4K8-F1
#
_entry.id   AF-A0A7S9D4K8-F1
#
_cell.length_a   1.000
_cell.length_b   1.000
_cell.length_c   1.000
_cell.angle_alpha   90.00
_cell.angle_beta   90.00
_cell.angle_gamma   90.00
#
_symmetry.space_group_name_H-M   'P 1'
#
loop_
_entity.id
_entity.type
_entity.pdbx_description
1 polymer ?
#
loop_
_entity_poly.entity_id
_entity_poly.type
_entity_poly.pdbx_seq_one_letter_code
_entity_poly.pdbx_strand_id
1 'polypeptide(L)'
;MKRTISACLAGAVLVAGAAHVADANGASVAPSKISGSTALALAGVIAPLSPVLSGAEKKAVATLFAANADISYKKSIVVTADKIVCRTGNVDITVRNCEVTFGKKVKTVNGPTANEIFATEALAGIPPDGAAGSNFESLSKLSCTIDPNAIRQKDGSGADCTFQPGS
;
A
#
# COMPACT_ATOMS: atom_id res chain seq x y z
N MET A 1 -57.43 56.36 -14.51
CA MET A 1 -57.30 55.80 -15.89
C MET A 1 -56.12 54.84 -15.93
N LYS A 2 -56.21 53.76 -16.74
CA LYS A 2 -55.18 52.78 -17.16
C LYS A 2 -54.20 52.17 -16.14
N ARG A 3 -54.25 50.84 -16.04
CA ARG A 3 -53.18 49.94 -15.56
C ARG A 3 -52.33 49.45 -16.74
N THR A 4 -51.10 49.01 -16.46
CA THR A 4 -50.21 48.22 -17.33
C THR A 4 -49.41 47.32 -16.36
N ILE A 5 -49.61 45.98 -16.30
CA ILE A 5 -48.97 44.93 -17.13
C ILE A 5 -47.43 45.00 -17.00
N SER A 6 -46.64 43.99 -16.62
CA SER A 6 -46.84 42.53 -16.36
C SER A 6 -45.86 42.09 -15.23
N ALA A 7 -45.60 40.84 -14.81
CA ALA A 7 -45.99 39.49 -15.25
C ALA A 7 -46.02 38.49 -14.05
N CYS A 8 -46.15 37.18 -14.32
CA CYS A 8 -46.07 36.07 -13.36
C CYS A 8 -44.64 35.51 -13.23
N LEU A 9 -44.30 34.91 -12.08
CA LEU A 9 -44.30 33.44 -11.92
C LEU A 9 -44.14 33.00 -10.44
N ALA A 10 -44.69 31.83 -10.12
CA ALA A 10 -44.61 31.16 -8.81
C ALA A 10 -43.25 30.44 -8.61
N GLY A 11 -42.90 29.87 -7.46
CA GLY A 11 -43.70 29.58 -6.25
C GLY A 11 -42.84 29.11 -5.08
N ALA A 12 -43.48 28.76 -3.96
CA ALA A 12 -42.81 28.48 -2.68
C ALA A 12 -42.29 27.04 -2.54
N VAL A 13 -41.21 26.87 -1.76
CA VAL A 13 -40.80 25.59 -1.16
C VAL A 13 -40.50 25.82 0.31
N LEU A 14 -41.09 24.99 1.19
CA LEU A 14 -40.91 25.04 2.64
C LEU A 14 -39.63 24.29 3.03
N VAL A 15 -38.79 24.89 3.89
CA VAL A 15 -37.61 24.22 4.46
C VAL A 15 -37.98 23.62 5.81
N ALA A 16 -38.09 22.30 5.88
CA ALA A 16 -38.16 21.55 7.13
C ALA A 16 -36.75 21.07 7.51
N GLY A 17 -36.24 21.50 8.66
CA GLY A 17 -34.92 21.11 9.14
C GLY A 17 -34.92 19.75 9.84
N ALA A 18 -34.04 18.84 9.40
CA ALA A 18 -33.68 17.64 10.13
C ALA A 18 -32.16 17.65 10.36
N ALA A 19 -31.75 17.82 11.62
CA ALA A 19 -30.34 17.77 12.00
C ALA A 19 -29.90 16.29 12.10
N HIS A 20 -29.27 15.79 11.05
CA HIS A 20 -28.63 14.47 11.08
C HIS A 20 -27.29 14.57 11.81
N VAL A 21 -27.27 14.16 13.08
CA VAL A 21 -26.02 13.76 13.74
C VAL A 21 -25.51 12.48 13.07
N ALA A 22 -24.51 12.63 12.20
CA ALA A 22 -23.79 11.51 11.63
C ALA A 22 -22.72 11.06 12.63
N ASP A 23 -22.93 9.92 13.27
CA ASP A 23 -21.88 9.24 14.02
C ASP A 23 -20.69 8.96 13.10
N ALA A 24 -19.53 9.52 13.44
CA ALA A 24 -18.27 9.30 12.74
C ALA A 24 -17.73 7.91 13.10
N ASN A 25 -18.44 6.87 12.66
CA ASN A 25 -18.08 5.48 12.88
C ASN A 25 -16.79 5.20 12.09
N GLY A 26 -15.69 4.95 12.80
CA GLY A 26 -14.37 4.77 12.19
C GLY A 26 -14.38 3.64 11.17
N ALA A 27 -14.33 3.99 9.89
CA ALA A 27 -14.38 3.03 8.80
C ALA A 27 -13.17 2.10 8.87
N SER A 28 -13.39 0.85 9.28
CA SER A 28 -12.38 -0.18 9.26
C SER A 28 -12.04 -0.53 7.81
N VAL A 29 -10.98 0.09 7.28
CA VAL A 29 -10.46 -0.18 5.94
C VAL A 29 -10.17 -1.68 5.83
N ALA A 30 -10.93 -2.37 4.97
CA ALA A 30 -10.74 -3.78 4.71
C ALA A 30 -9.31 -4.01 4.19
N PRO A 31 -8.61 -5.07 4.62
CA PRO A 31 -7.26 -5.33 4.15
C PRO A 31 -7.26 -5.58 2.63
N SER A 32 -6.46 -4.81 1.92
CA SER A 32 -6.15 -5.04 0.52
C SER A 32 -5.40 -6.36 0.36
N LYS A 33 -5.65 -7.04 -0.76
CA LYS A 33 -4.96 -8.27 -1.14
C LYS A 33 -4.42 -8.16 -2.56
N ILE A 34 -3.16 -8.57 -2.74
CA ILE A 34 -2.52 -8.76 -4.04
C ILE A 34 -1.97 -10.19 -4.13
N SER A 35 -1.72 -10.68 -5.33
CA SER A 35 -1.16 -12.01 -5.58
C SER A 35 -0.27 -12.03 -6.82
N GLY A 36 0.48 -13.12 -7.00
CA GLY A 36 1.35 -13.34 -8.15
C GLY A 36 2.57 -12.42 -8.17
N SER A 37 2.93 -11.91 -9.35
CA SER A 37 4.17 -11.15 -9.57
C SER A 37 4.31 -9.91 -8.67
N THR A 38 3.24 -9.13 -8.50
CA THR A 38 3.26 -7.93 -7.62
C THR A 38 3.44 -8.30 -6.15
N ALA A 39 2.81 -9.40 -5.70
CA ALA A 39 3.01 -9.90 -4.33
C ALA A 39 4.45 -10.40 -4.11
N LEU A 40 5.02 -11.10 -5.10
CA LEU A 40 6.42 -11.54 -5.05
C LEU A 40 7.39 -10.34 -5.06
N ALA A 41 7.10 -9.29 -5.81
CA ALA A 41 7.90 -8.06 -5.82
C ALA A 41 7.88 -7.35 -4.46
N LEU A 42 6.68 -7.16 -3.87
CA LEU A 42 6.54 -6.52 -2.55
C LEU A 42 7.23 -7.34 -1.45
N ALA A 43 7.10 -8.67 -1.47
CA ALA A 43 7.88 -9.55 -0.60
C ALA A 43 9.39 -9.44 -0.86
N GLY A 44 9.79 -9.34 -2.13
CA GLY A 44 11.17 -9.23 -2.62
C GLY A 44 11.93 -8.03 -2.06
N VAL A 45 11.32 -6.84 -2.11
CA VAL A 45 11.96 -5.60 -1.62
C VAL A 45 11.98 -5.50 -0.08
N ILE A 46 11.02 -6.13 0.62
CA ILE A 46 10.92 -6.07 2.10
C ILE A 46 11.69 -7.19 2.82
N ALA A 47 11.80 -8.39 2.24
CA ALA A 47 12.48 -9.51 2.88
C ALA A 47 13.94 -9.24 3.32
N PRO A 48 14.79 -8.55 2.53
CA PRO A 48 16.15 -8.19 2.97
C PRO A 48 16.16 -7.36 4.26
N LEU A 49 15.16 -6.48 4.44
CA LEU A 49 15.06 -5.57 5.56
C LEU A 49 14.57 -6.26 6.84
N SER A 50 13.74 -7.31 6.74
CA SER A 50 13.15 -7.99 7.89
C SER A 50 14.20 -8.43 8.93
N PRO A 51 14.01 -8.15 10.24
CA PRO A 51 14.85 -8.69 11.31
C PRO A 51 14.38 -10.07 11.79
N VAL A 52 13.25 -10.58 11.26
CA VAL A 52 12.62 -11.84 11.70
C VAL A 52 13.00 -12.99 10.76
N LEU A 53 13.11 -12.74 9.45
CA LEU A 53 13.52 -13.74 8.47
C LEU A 53 14.98 -14.17 8.67
N SER A 54 15.19 -15.50 8.65
CA SER A 54 16.52 -16.10 8.61
C SER A 54 17.25 -15.79 7.30
N GLY A 55 18.58 -15.96 7.30
CA GLY A 55 19.39 -15.77 6.08
C GLY A 55 18.98 -16.70 4.93
N ALA A 56 18.48 -17.90 5.24
CA ALA A 56 17.98 -18.85 4.24
C ALA A 56 16.67 -18.37 3.58
N GLU A 57 15.74 -17.85 4.37
CA GLU A 57 14.47 -17.30 3.87
C GLU A 57 14.69 -16.06 3.01
N LYS A 58 15.55 -15.14 3.48
CA LYS A 58 15.93 -13.95 2.69
C LYS A 58 16.56 -14.33 1.37
N LYS A 59 17.50 -15.29 1.37
CA LYS A 59 18.14 -15.78 0.14
C LYS A 59 17.12 -16.44 -0.78
N ALA A 60 16.19 -17.23 -0.24
CA ALA A 60 15.12 -17.85 -1.02
C ALA A 60 14.24 -16.80 -1.72
N VAL A 61 13.68 -15.84 -0.99
CA VAL A 61 12.86 -14.76 -1.56
C VAL A 61 13.63 -13.93 -2.58
N ALA A 62 14.88 -13.54 -2.29
CA ALA A 62 15.71 -12.80 -3.23
C ALA A 62 16.03 -13.59 -4.51
N THR A 63 16.21 -14.91 -4.41
CA THR A 63 16.47 -15.77 -5.58
C THR A 63 15.22 -15.91 -6.46
N LEU A 64 14.03 -16.06 -5.85
CA LEU A 64 12.75 -16.09 -6.54
C LEU A 64 12.47 -14.76 -7.26
N PHE A 65 12.71 -13.64 -6.58
CA PHE A 65 12.54 -12.30 -7.14
C PHE A 65 13.55 -12.01 -8.28
N ALA A 66 14.76 -12.55 -8.19
CA ALA A 66 15.76 -12.55 -9.28
C ALA A 66 15.46 -13.57 -10.41
N ALA A 67 14.17 -13.85 -10.66
CA ALA A 67 13.65 -14.72 -11.71
C ALA A 67 14.15 -16.19 -11.70
N ASN A 68 14.67 -16.69 -10.57
CA ASN A 68 15.11 -18.08 -10.43
C ASN A 68 14.18 -18.85 -9.47
N ALA A 69 13.38 -19.75 -10.03
CA ALA A 69 12.45 -20.59 -9.29
C ALA A 69 13.05 -21.90 -8.72
N ASP A 70 14.22 -22.34 -9.19
CA ASP A 70 14.82 -23.60 -8.75
C ASP A 70 15.79 -23.43 -7.56
N ILE A 71 15.21 -23.28 -6.36
CA ILE A 71 15.92 -22.66 -5.22
C ILE A 71 16.31 -23.54 -4.03
N SER A 72 16.25 -24.88 -4.10
CA SER A 72 16.40 -25.82 -2.95
C SER A 72 15.46 -25.67 -1.73
N TYR A 73 15.16 -24.46 -1.27
CA TYR A 73 14.22 -24.16 -0.18
C TYR A 73 12.79 -24.52 -0.61
N LYS A 74 12.02 -25.13 0.31
CA LYS A 74 10.68 -25.70 0.05
C LYS A 74 9.61 -25.32 1.06
N LYS A 75 9.95 -24.61 2.14
CA LYS A 75 8.95 -24.17 3.13
C LYS A 75 8.32 -22.88 2.65
N SER A 76 7.07 -22.64 3.02
CA SER A 76 6.46 -21.32 2.85
C SER A 76 7.18 -20.30 3.74
N ILE A 77 7.31 -19.07 3.25
CA ILE A 77 7.99 -17.95 3.91
C ILE A 77 6.95 -16.86 4.14
N VAL A 78 6.89 -16.31 5.35
CA VAL A 78 5.98 -15.19 5.66
C VAL A 78 6.81 -13.91 5.85
N VAL A 79 6.78 -13.02 4.86
CA VAL A 79 7.44 -11.73 4.91
C VAL A 79 6.47 -10.71 5.51
N THR A 80 6.80 -10.19 6.69
CA THR A 80 5.94 -9.22 7.39
C THR A 80 6.63 -7.87 7.61
N ALA A 81 5.82 -6.80 7.69
CA ALA A 81 6.21 -5.48 8.19
C ALA A 81 4.99 -4.80 8.84
N ASP A 82 5.17 -4.15 9.99
CA ASP A 82 4.05 -3.57 10.74
C ASP A 82 3.56 -2.28 10.09
N LYS A 83 4.49 -1.47 9.57
CA LYS A 83 4.22 -0.23 8.84
C LYS A 83 5.34 0.02 7.84
N ILE A 84 4.98 0.51 6.66
CA ILE A 84 5.91 1.11 5.70
C ILE A 84 5.42 2.53 5.42
N VAL A 85 6.34 3.49 5.41
CA VAL A 85 6.07 4.87 4.99
C VAL A 85 7.19 5.32 4.08
N CYS A 86 6.91 5.39 2.78
CA CYS A 86 7.81 5.98 1.80
C CYS A 86 7.47 7.46 1.59
N ARG A 87 8.50 8.30 1.45
CA ARG A 87 8.39 9.76 1.29
C ARG A 87 9.18 10.20 0.06
N THR A 88 8.54 10.99 -0.80
CA THR A 88 9.20 11.75 -1.86
C THR A 88 8.89 13.24 -1.72
N GLY A 89 9.87 14.11 -1.96
CA GLY A 89 9.70 15.57 -1.85
C GLY A 89 9.43 16.24 -3.19
N ASN A 90 8.43 17.14 -3.23
CA ASN A 90 8.17 18.01 -4.38
C ASN A 90 8.90 19.36 -4.25
N VAL A 91 9.28 19.76 -3.03
CA VAL A 91 10.08 20.96 -2.75
C VAL A 91 11.57 20.59 -2.66
N ASP A 92 11.93 19.69 -1.74
CA ASP A 92 13.24 19.05 -1.74
C ASP A 92 13.18 17.74 -2.53
N ILE A 93 13.48 17.86 -3.83
CA ILE A 93 13.49 16.74 -4.78
C ILE A 93 14.60 15.70 -4.50
N THR A 94 15.48 15.94 -3.52
CA THR A 94 16.47 14.94 -3.08
C THR A 94 15.89 13.96 -2.05
N VAL A 95 14.76 14.30 -1.41
CA VAL A 95 14.07 13.41 -0.47
C VAL A 95 13.50 12.20 -1.20
N ARG A 96 14.09 11.04 -0.94
CA ARG A 96 13.54 9.72 -1.28
C ARG A 96 13.99 8.69 -0.26
N ASN A 97 13.11 8.42 0.69
CA ASN A 97 13.35 7.48 1.78
C ASN A 97 12.11 6.63 2.07
N CYS A 98 12.31 5.50 2.75
CA CYS A 98 11.23 4.69 3.31
C CYS A 98 11.58 4.26 4.74
N GLU A 99 10.61 4.38 5.65
CA GLU A 99 10.70 3.86 7.01
C GLU A 99 9.92 2.55 7.10
N VAL A 100 10.63 1.45 7.36
CA VAL A 100 10.06 0.10 7.46
C VAL A 100 10.10 -0.37 8.92
N THR A 101 8.94 -0.59 9.51
CA THR A 101 8.77 -0.92 10.93
C THR A 101 8.58 -2.42 11.15
N PHE A 102 9.32 -2.97 12.11
CA PHE A 102 9.27 -4.38 12.53
C PHE A 102 9.30 -4.45 14.07
N GLY A 103 8.14 -4.59 14.68
CA GLY A 103 7.91 -4.43 16.11
C GLY A 103 8.39 -3.07 16.60
N LYS A 104 9.36 -3.08 17.52
CA LYS A 104 9.99 -1.88 18.09
C LYS A 104 11.17 -1.34 17.26
N LYS A 105 11.47 -1.92 16.10
CA LYS A 105 12.61 -1.54 15.25
C LYS A 105 12.12 -0.84 13.99
N VAL A 106 12.62 0.36 13.72
CA VAL A 106 12.43 1.05 12.45
C VAL A 106 13.73 0.94 11.64
N LYS A 107 13.61 0.68 10.35
CA LYS A 107 14.70 0.77 9.37
C LYS A 107 14.38 1.85 8.35
N THR A 108 15.18 2.91 8.33
CA THR A 108 15.17 3.90 7.26
C THR A 108 16.06 3.44 6.12
N VAL A 109 15.53 3.38 4.90
CA VAL A 109 16.29 3.19 3.66
C VAL A 109 16.17 4.44 2.79
N ASN A 110 17.16 4.69 1.93
CA ASN A 110 17.25 5.89 1.10
C ASN A 110 17.63 5.51 -0.33
N GLY A 111 17.44 6.42 -1.29
CA GLY A 111 17.97 6.27 -2.65
C GLY A 111 17.34 5.11 -3.42
N PRO A 112 18.12 4.26 -4.13
CA PRO A 112 17.59 3.19 -4.97
C PRO A 112 16.64 2.23 -4.24
N THR A 113 17.02 1.73 -3.05
CA THR A 113 16.17 0.80 -2.27
C THR A 113 14.86 1.45 -1.84
N ALA A 114 14.86 2.74 -1.49
CA ALA A 114 13.61 3.46 -1.19
C ALA A 114 12.76 3.64 -2.45
N ASN A 115 13.38 3.92 -3.60
CA ASN A 115 12.68 4.03 -4.88
C ASN A 115 12.06 2.71 -5.33
N GLU A 116 12.73 1.58 -5.12
CA GLU A 116 12.23 0.23 -5.41
C GLU A 116 11.01 -0.11 -4.55
N ILE A 117 11.04 0.20 -3.25
CA ILE A 117 9.87 -0.01 -2.36
C ILE A 117 8.71 0.87 -2.82
N PHE A 118 8.91 2.19 -2.96
CA PHE A 118 7.87 3.12 -3.41
C PHE A 118 7.26 2.69 -4.76
N ALA A 119 8.07 2.40 -5.77
CA ALA A 119 7.55 1.92 -7.06
C ALA A 119 6.78 0.58 -6.96
N THR A 120 7.10 -0.26 -5.98
CA THR A 120 6.40 -1.52 -5.73
C THR A 120 5.11 -1.32 -4.93
N GLU A 121 5.04 -0.32 -4.05
CA GLU A 121 3.82 0.07 -3.33
C GLU A 121 2.78 0.65 -4.30
N ALA A 122 3.17 1.58 -5.18
CA ALA A 122 2.35 2.05 -6.29
C ALA A 122 1.86 0.91 -7.20
N LEU A 123 2.74 -0.05 -7.56
CA LEU A 123 2.36 -1.22 -8.35
C LEU A 123 1.38 -2.15 -7.62
N ALA A 124 1.44 -2.20 -6.28
CA ALA A 124 0.47 -2.90 -5.42
C ALA A 124 -0.88 -2.17 -5.30
N GLY A 125 -1.05 -1.02 -5.96
CA GLY A 125 -2.28 -0.22 -5.91
C GLY A 125 -2.45 0.56 -4.61
N ILE A 126 -1.35 0.83 -3.89
CA ILE A 126 -1.39 1.72 -2.73
C ILE A 126 -1.56 3.15 -3.25
N PRO A 127 -2.60 3.88 -2.81
CA PRO A 127 -2.80 5.24 -3.26
C PRO A 127 -1.71 6.15 -2.67
N PRO A 128 -1.16 7.09 -3.45
CA PRO A 128 -0.33 8.14 -2.89
C PRO A 128 -1.19 9.09 -2.05
N ASP A 129 -0.85 9.27 -0.79
CA ASP A 129 -1.33 10.40 0.02
C ASP A 129 -0.60 11.67 -0.43
N GLY A 130 -1.39 12.59 -0.99
CA GLY A 130 -0.94 13.82 -1.63
C GLY A 130 -0.91 14.99 -0.64
N ALA A 131 0.11 15.05 0.20
CA ALA A 131 0.34 16.22 1.04
C ALA A 131 1.03 17.37 0.28
N ALA A 132 0.78 18.61 0.69
CA ALA A 132 1.42 19.78 0.08
C ALA A 132 2.95 19.74 0.27
N GLY A 133 3.68 19.48 -0.82
CA GLY A 133 5.15 19.43 -0.85
C GLY A 133 5.77 18.04 -0.75
N SER A 134 4.98 16.97 -0.58
CA SER A 134 5.49 15.59 -0.50
C SER A 134 4.44 14.55 -0.88
N ASN A 135 4.84 13.53 -1.65
CA ASN A 135 3.99 12.37 -1.93
C ASN A 135 4.37 11.26 -0.94
N PHE A 136 3.37 10.73 -0.25
CA PHE A 136 3.51 9.63 0.68
C PHE A 136 2.89 8.36 0.09
N GLU A 137 3.61 7.26 0.15
CA GLU A 137 3.01 5.94 0.02
C GLU A 137 3.19 5.23 1.35
N SER A 138 2.14 4.58 1.83
CA SER A 138 2.23 3.85 3.09
C SER A 138 1.25 2.69 3.16
N LEU A 139 1.67 1.67 3.90
CA LEU A 139 0.84 0.53 4.25
C LEU A 139 1.11 0.13 5.71
N SER A 140 0.25 -0.72 6.25
CA SER A 140 0.45 -1.34 7.56
C SER A 140 -0.01 -2.80 7.55
N LYS A 141 0.46 -3.57 8.54
CA LYS A 141 0.16 -5.00 8.72
C LYS A 141 0.44 -5.82 7.46
N LEU A 142 1.56 -5.56 6.79
CA LEU A 142 1.99 -6.36 5.64
C LEU A 142 2.24 -7.80 6.08
N SER A 143 1.64 -8.73 5.36
CA SER A 143 1.91 -10.16 5.47
C SER A 143 1.87 -10.78 4.08
N CYS A 144 3.04 -11.06 3.53
CA CYS A 144 3.22 -11.79 2.27
C CYS A 144 3.58 -13.25 2.53
N THR A 145 2.74 -14.18 2.10
CA THR A 145 3.06 -15.61 2.07
C THR A 145 3.66 -15.96 0.72
N ILE A 146 4.85 -16.56 0.74
CA ILE A 146 5.59 -17.01 -0.45
C ILE A 146 5.77 -18.52 -0.36
N ASP A 147 5.24 -19.27 -1.33
CA ASP A 147 5.45 -20.71 -1.48
C ASP A 147 6.36 -21.01 -2.69
N PRO A 148 7.63 -21.39 -2.44
CA PRO A 148 8.55 -21.77 -3.51
C PRO A 148 8.09 -22.97 -4.36
N ASN A 149 7.25 -23.87 -3.83
CA ASN A 149 6.81 -25.06 -4.59
C ASN A 149 5.75 -24.71 -5.63
N ALA A 150 4.86 -23.78 -5.28
CA ALA A 150 3.89 -23.19 -6.19
C ALA A 150 4.58 -22.31 -7.26
N ILE A 151 5.49 -21.41 -6.86
CA ILE A 151 6.23 -20.56 -7.82
C ILE A 151 7.03 -21.40 -8.84
N ARG A 152 7.57 -22.57 -8.45
CA ARG A 152 8.23 -23.53 -9.38
C ARG A 152 7.33 -24.01 -10.52
N GLN A 153 6.01 -24.04 -10.34
CA GLN A 153 5.08 -24.45 -11.40
C GLN A 153 4.90 -23.39 -12.49
N LYS A 154 5.29 -22.12 -12.22
CA LYS A 154 5.21 -20.98 -13.14
C LYS A 154 3.79 -20.69 -13.67
N ASP A 155 2.77 -21.05 -12.89
CA ASP A 155 1.34 -20.80 -13.18
C ASP A 155 0.85 -19.41 -12.70
N GLY A 156 1.73 -18.62 -12.08
CA GLY A 156 1.42 -17.30 -11.51
C GLY A 156 0.99 -17.34 -10.04
N SER A 157 0.94 -18.53 -9.41
CA SER A 157 0.60 -18.71 -8.00
C SER A 157 1.82 -18.66 -7.05
N GLY A 158 1.58 -18.85 -5.76
CA GLY A 158 2.63 -19.01 -4.75
C GLY A 158 3.18 -17.70 -4.16
N ALA A 159 2.55 -16.57 -4.43
CA ALA A 159 2.80 -15.32 -3.74
C ALA A 159 1.49 -14.59 -3.48
N ASP A 160 1.20 -14.30 -2.22
CA ASP A 160 -0.02 -13.62 -1.76
C ASP A 160 0.33 -12.64 -0.65
N CYS A 161 0.03 -11.35 -0.82
CA CYS A 161 0.20 -10.34 0.23
C CYS A 161 -1.14 -9.78 0.68
N THR A 162 -1.27 -9.56 1.98
CA THR A 162 -2.32 -8.73 2.59
C THR A 162 -1.70 -7.55 3.32
N PHE A 163 -2.38 -6.41 3.30
CA PHE A 163 -1.98 -5.19 4.02
C PHE A 163 -3.18 -4.26 4.18
N GLN A 164 -3.09 -3.26 5.05
CA GLN A 164 -4.01 -2.13 5.07
C GLN A 164 -3.30 -0.92 4.43
N PRO A 165 -3.80 -0.34 3.33
CA PRO A 165 -3.30 0.93 2.83
C PRO A 165 -3.32 1.99 3.92
N GLY A 166 -2.31 2.85 3.94
CA GLY A 166 -2.34 4.06 4.74
C GLY A 166 -3.30 5.11 4.16
N SER A 167 -3.65 6.06 5.02
CA SER A 167 -4.50 7.22 4.77
C SER A 167 -3.76 8.49 5.15
#